data_AF-A0A1D6NA42-F1
#
_entry.id   AF-A0A1D6NA42-F1
#
_cell.length_a   1.000
_cell.length_b   1.000
_cell.length_c   1.000
_cell.angle_alpha   90.00
_cell.angle_beta   90.00
_cell.angle_gamma   90.00
#
_symmetry.space_group_name_H-M   'P 1'
#
loop_
_entity.id
_entity.type
_entity.pdbx_description
1 polymer ?
#
loop_
_entity_poly.entity_id
_entity_poly.type
_entity_poly.pdbx_seq_one_letter_code
_entity_poly.pdbx_strand_id
1 'polypeptide(L)'
;MSAAAFAKGLLDLEGELTPILVSLVSKDSSMLDGLQDGTIDINEAKAQLHDIITSSEVAHYNEPMEFPWMVDGARVPKNAAQLLTDLAELTKEITAQVKMLSDDEDEKAAIGSDSPNPPYDIAKALGKAEIDTDRLLAGLPCGSESFLLMFARWKKLERDLYNERKKRFDTTQIPDIYDSCKYDLLHNSHLNLTGLSDLFEVSQLLADSVIPNEYGINPKQKLKIGSKIARRLLGKILIDLHNTRREVAAAAAESDIYNDIMTVSSAKRKERSYYEEVKHECVERSISNKKGIDLDDSHEETKYCLDPKYANVVEPERRVRTRLYFTSESHIHSLMNVLRYCNLDESLNGEESLVCRSSLDLLFKTRELDYMSYIVLRMFENTEVPLEDPKRFRIEMTFSRGADISSLEGGGKESLLPDDHTMPIMEPERLQEVGSYITLDKFDKMARPFAMPAEDFPPAAPQPLPVRFCKDIELRGKLQHKSDMMSGVLKRKTKRLQE
;
A
#
# COMPACT_ATOMS: atom_id res chain seq x y z
N MET A 1 8.08 -7.79 3.14
CA MET A 1 8.23 -7.07 1.86
C MET A 1 7.70 -5.65 2.03
N SER A 2 8.35 -4.61 1.52
CA SER A 2 7.84 -3.22 1.67
C SER A 2 6.89 -2.84 0.53
N ALA A 3 5.98 -1.90 0.79
CA ALA A 3 5.12 -1.30 -0.24
C ALA A 3 5.91 -0.80 -1.47
N ALA A 4 7.12 -0.27 -1.25
CA ALA A 4 8.03 0.16 -2.30
C ALA A 4 8.62 -1.01 -3.12
N ALA A 5 8.92 -2.14 -2.47
CA ALA A 5 9.40 -3.34 -3.16
C ALA A 5 8.29 -3.98 -4.01
N PHE A 6 7.05 -3.99 -3.50
CA PHE A 6 5.90 -4.46 -4.28
C PHE A 6 5.64 -3.56 -5.50
N ALA A 7 5.58 -2.24 -5.31
CA ALA A 7 5.39 -1.29 -6.41
C ALA A 7 6.48 -1.46 -7.48
N LYS A 8 7.74 -1.67 -7.06
CA LYS A 8 8.83 -1.97 -7.98
C LYS A 8 8.62 -3.29 -8.73
N GLY A 9 8.27 -4.37 -8.04
CA GLY A 9 8.00 -5.68 -8.67
C GLY A 9 6.84 -5.63 -9.67
N LEU A 10 5.77 -4.91 -9.34
CA LEU A 10 4.64 -4.66 -10.24
C LEU A 10 5.10 -3.94 -11.51
N LEU A 11 5.98 -2.93 -11.37
CA LEU A 11 6.55 -2.22 -12.52
C LEU A 11 7.51 -3.10 -13.34
N ASP A 12 8.31 -3.94 -12.67
CA ASP A 12 9.31 -4.80 -13.31
C ASP A 12 8.67 -5.94 -14.13
N LEU A 13 7.45 -6.38 -13.77
CA LEU A 13 6.68 -7.41 -14.49
C LEU A 13 6.02 -6.92 -15.79
N GLU A 14 5.83 -5.61 -15.98
CA GLU A 14 5.10 -5.05 -17.13
C GLU A 14 5.97 -4.66 -18.36
N GLY A 15 7.28 -4.97 -18.38
CA GLY A 15 8.14 -4.73 -19.56
C GLY A 15 8.52 -3.25 -19.77
N GLU A 16 8.71 -2.81 -21.04
CA GLU A 16 8.92 -1.37 -21.37
C GLU A 16 7.64 -0.58 -21.09
N LEU A 17 7.42 -0.24 -19.82
CA LEU A 17 6.30 0.55 -19.35
C LEU A 17 6.15 1.86 -20.12
N THR A 18 4.90 2.21 -20.44
CA THR A 18 4.54 3.60 -20.71
C THR A 18 5.03 4.50 -19.55
N PRO A 19 5.68 5.65 -19.82
CA PRO A 19 6.35 6.50 -18.82
C PRO A 19 5.53 6.93 -17.59
N ILE A 20 4.20 6.78 -17.64
CA ILE A 20 3.23 7.23 -16.62
C ILE A 20 3.31 6.40 -15.34
N LEU A 21 3.41 5.06 -15.45
CA LEU A 21 3.45 4.14 -14.30
C LEU A 21 4.74 4.33 -13.50
N VAL A 22 5.87 4.50 -14.20
CA VAL A 22 7.19 4.76 -13.60
C VAL A 22 7.24 6.12 -12.89
N SER A 23 6.48 7.11 -13.37
CA SER A 23 6.44 8.45 -12.77
C SER A 23 5.43 8.60 -11.61
N LEU A 24 4.42 7.73 -11.53
CA LEU A 24 3.44 7.69 -10.42
C LEU A 24 3.96 6.94 -9.20
N VAL A 25 5.06 6.19 -9.33
CA VAL A 25 5.92 5.81 -8.20
C VAL A 25 6.82 7.01 -7.84
N SER A 26 6.23 8.21 -7.71
CA SER A 26 6.90 9.31 -7.05
C SER A 26 7.06 8.94 -5.59
N LYS A 27 8.30 9.03 -5.10
CA LYS A 27 8.67 8.88 -3.69
C LYS A 27 8.09 10.03 -2.87
N ASP A 28 6.77 10.11 -2.79
CA ASP A 28 6.08 10.96 -1.85
C ASP A 28 6.01 10.23 -0.50
N SER A 29 7.16 9.75 -0.02
CA SER A 29 7.25 9.08 1.29
C SER A 29 6.74 10.00 2.41
N SER A 30 6.85 11.32 2.22
CA SER A 30 6.29 12.33 3.11
C SER A 30 4.76 12.45 3.08
N MET A 31 4.08 11.92 2.04
CA MET A 31 2.61 11.89 1.97
C MET A 31 2.00 10.78 2.83
N LEU A 32 2.77 9.75 3.16
CA LEU A 32 2.40 8.64 4.03
C LEU A 32 3.18 8.67 5.37
N ASP A 33 3.75 9.80 5.75
CA ASP A 33 4.51 9.97 7.01
C ASP A 33 3.64 10.50 8.16
N GLY A 34 2.32 10.25 8.10
CA GLY A 34 1.36 10.70 9.13
C GLY A 34 1.46 9.94 10.45
N LEU A 35 2.29 8.89 10.52
CA LEU A 35 2.45 8.08 11.72
C LEU A 35 2.99 8.93 12.90
N GLN A 36 3.91 9.85 12.62
CA GLN A 36 4.50 10.73 13.64
C GLN A 36 3.42 11.60 14.31
N ASP A 37 2.46 12.10 13.53
CA ASP A 37 1.39 12.99 14.00
C ASP A 37 0.43 12.30 14.99
N GLY A 38 0.27 10.98 14.88
CA GLY A 38 -0.61 10.15 15.73
C GLY A 38 0.08 9.49 16.94
N THR A 39 1.41 9.55 17.05
CA THR A 39 2.21 8.73 17.99
C THR A 39 1.76 8.84 19.45
N ILE A 40 1.42 10.05 19.93
CA ILE A 40 1.03 10.27 21.33
C ILE A 40 -0.28 9.53 21.63
N ASP A 41 -1.29 9.68 20.77
CA ASP A 41 -2.59 9.05 20.96
C ASP A 41 -2.51 7.52 20.80
N ILE A 42 -1.66 7.04 19.89
CA ILE A 42 -1.36 5.60 19.74
C ILE A 42 -0.75 5.06 21.03
N ASN A 43 0.25 5.74 21.59
CA ASN A 43 0.90 5.30 22.83
C ASN A 43 -0.06 5.30 24.01
N GLU A 44 -0.98 6.27 24.07
CA GLU A 44 -2.05 6.30 25.06
C GLU A 44 -3.00 5.09 24.90
N ALA A 45 -3.45 4.81 23.66
CA ALA A 45 -4.29 3.66 23.36
C ALA A 45 -3.59 2.33 23.71
N LYS A 46 -2.30 2.19 23.35
CA LYS A 46 -1.48 1.01 23.70
C LYS A 46 -1.33 0.84 25.21
N ALA A 47 -1.17 1.93 25.96
CA ALA A 47 -1.09 1.87 27.43
C ALA A 47 -2.42 1.42 28.06
N GLN A 48 -3.55 1.98 27.63
CA GLN A 48 -4.87 1.56 28.10
C GLN A 48 -5.18 0.11 27.73
N LEU A 49 -4.80 -0.31 26.52
CA LEU A 49 -4.94 -1.69 26.07
C LEU A 49 -4.06 -2.66 26.89
N HIS A 50 -2.83 -2.26 27.22
CA HIS A 50 -1.95 -3.02 28.11
C HIS A 50 -2.60 -3.25 29.47
N ASP A 51 -3.22 -2.21 30.05
CA ASP A 51 -3.93 -2.32 31.32
C ASP A 51 -5.15 -3.26 31.20
N ILE A 52 -5.93 -3.21 30.11
CA ILE A 52 -7.08 -4.11 29.87
C ILE A 52 -6.62 -5.58 29.77
N ILE A 53 -5.57 -5.85 29.00
CA ILE A 53 -5.04 -7.21 28.80
C ILE A 53 -4.48 -7.78 30.12
N THR A 54 -3.77 -6.96 30.90
CA THR A 54 -3.10 -7.42 32.12
C THR A 54 -4.01 -7.49 33.34
N SER A 55 -5.00 -6.61 33.45
CA SER A 55 -5.96 -6.60 34.57
C SER A 55 -6.98 -7.74 34.51
N SER A 56 -7.21 -8.34 33.33
CA SER A 56 -8.34 -9.24 33.06
C SER A 56 -9.71 -8.63 33.42
N GLU A 57 -9.77 -7.32 33.67
CA GLU A 57 -11.02 -6.57 33.81
C GLU A 57 -11.58 -6.31 32.40
N VAL A 58 -11.98 -7.37 31.71
CA VAL A 58 -12.89 -7.20 30.59
C VAL A 58 -14.17 -6.67 31.22
N ALA A 59 -14.52 -5.43 30.87
CA ALA A 59 -15.74 -4.79 31.31
C ALA A 59 -16.89 -5.80 31.25
N HIS A 60 -17.49 -6.08 32.42
CA HIS A 60 -18.50 -7.12 32.62
C HIS A 60 -19.74 -6.84 31.77
N TYR A 61 -19.73 -7.26 30.51
CA TYR A 61 -20.90 -7.20 29.64
C TYR A 61 -21.38 -8.62 29.38
N ASN A 62 -22.23 -9.10 30.29
CA ASN A 62 -22.94 -10.37 30.14
C ASN A 62 -24.15 -10.27 29.21
N GLU A 63 -24.37 -9.13 28.55
CA GLU A 63 -25.47 -8.89 27.63
C GLU A 63 -24.96 -8.74 26.19
N PRO A 64 -25.68 -9.30 25.19
CA PRO A 64 -25.36 -9.08 23.79
C PRO A 64 -25.52 -7.59 23.47
N MET A 65 -24.38 -6.91 23.32
CA MET A 65 -24.31 -5.51 22.94
C MET A 65 -24.84 -5.33 21.53
N GLU A 66 -25.75 -4.37 21.35
CA GLU A 66 -26.29 -4.03 20.04
C GLU A 66 -25.19 -3.57 19.06
N PHE A 67 -24.11 -2.97 19.60
CA PHE A 67 -22.96 -2.45 18.85
C PHE A 67 -21.64 -2.87 19.51
N PRO A 68 -21.15 -4.09 19.27
CA PRO A 68 -20.00 -4.65 19.98
C PRO A 68 -18.66 -3.92 19.69
N TRP A 69 -18.55 -3.20 18.58
CA TRP A 69 -17.38 -2.38 18.23
C TRP A 69 -17.29 -1.04 18.97
N MET A 70 -18.29 -0.68 19.78
CA MET A 70 -18.33 0.59 20.53
C MET A 70 -17.61 0.51 21.88
N VAL A 71 -17.13 -0.66 22.28
CA VAL A 71 -16.53 -0.92 23.59
C VAL A 71 -15.03 -0.68 23.59
N ASP A 72 -14.54 -0.16 24.70
CA ASP A 72 -13.11 -0.10 25.01
C ASP A 72 -12.48 -1.50 25.00
N GLY A 73 -11.46 -1.69 24.17
CA GLY A 73 -10.74 -2.97 24.09
C GLY A 73 -11.59 -4.10 23.53
N ALA A 74 -12.56 -3.79 22.66
CA ALA A 74 -13.39 -4.80 22.04
C ALA A 74 -12.53 -5.92 21.41
N ARG A 75 -13.00 -7.17 21.56
CA ARG A 75 -12.32 -8.44 21.22
C ARG A 75 -11.21 -8.92 22.16
N VAL A 76 -10.81 -8.17 23.19
CA VAL A 76 -9.83 -8.71 24.16
C VAL A 76 -10.41 -9.97 24.85
N PRO A 77 -9.72 -11.12 24.79
CA PRO A 77 -10.20 -12.35 25.43
C PRO A 77 -10.31 -12.22 26.96
N LYS A 78 -11.28 -12.91 27.56
CA LYS A 78 -11.45 -12.90 29.03
C LYS A 78 -10.25 -13.50 29.78
N ASN A 79 -9.53 -14.41 29.14
CA ASN A 79 -8.33 -15.06 29.64
C ASN A 79 -7.03 -14.43 29.09
N ALA A 80 -7.06 -13.16 28.64
CA ALA A 80 -5.91 -12.54 27.97
C ALA A 80 -4.62 -12.55 28.81
N ALA A 81 -4.69 -12.38 30.14
CA ALA A 81 -3.52 -12.47 31.00
C ALA A 81 -2.90 -13.88 31.05
N GLN A 82 -3.73 -14.93 30.97
CA GLN A 82 -3.25 -16.31 30.86
C GLN A 82 -2.62 -16.54 29.49
N LEU A 83 -3.30 -16.13 28.41
CA LEU A 83 -2.77 -16.22 27.04
C LEU A 83 -1.43 -15.50 26.89
N LEU A 84 -1.22 -14.37 27.56
CA LEU A 84 0.08 -13.67 27.59
C LEU A 84 1.19 -14.53 28.22
N THR A 85 0.86 -15.28 29.26
CA THR A 85 1.79 -16.19 29.92
C THR A 85 2.13 -17.36 29.00
N ASP A 86 1.09 -17.98 28.41
CA ASP A 86 1.22 -19.07 27.45
C ASP A 86 2.07 -18.64 26.24
N LEU A 87 1.82 -17.42 25.73
CA LEU A 87 2.59 -16.82 24.63
C LEU A 87 4.08 -16.74 24.94
N ALA A 88 4.44 -16.30 26.15
CA ALA A 88 5.84 -16.17 26.54
C ALA A 88 6.52 -17.53 26.77
N GLU A 89 5.80 -18.51 27.34
CA GLU A 89 6.33 -19.86 27.54
C GLU A 89 6.58 -20.56 26.20
N LEU A 90 5.59 -20.52 25.29
CA LEU A 90 5.70 -21.10 23.95
C LEU A 90 6.79 -20.38 23.12
N THR A 91 6.90 -19.05 23.21
CA THR A 91 7.97 -18.30 22.52
C THR A 91 9.36 -18.73 23.02
N LYS A 92 9.51 -18.99 24.32
CA LYS A 92 10.75 -19.53 24.90
C LYS A 92 11.06 -20.94 24.39
N GLU A 93 10.05 -21.80 24.27
CA GLU A 93 10.20 -23.16 23.76
C GLU A 93 10.67 -23.17 22.29
N ILE A 94 10.04 -22.35 21.42
CA ILE A 94 10.47 -22.20 20.03
C ILE A 94 11.89 -21.65 19.95
N THR A 95 12.22 -20.64 20.75
CA THR A 95 13.56 -20.05 20.78
C THR A 95 14.63 -21.08 21.17
N ALA A 96 14.32 -21.98 22.13
CA ALA A 96 15.22 -23.04 22.53
C ALA A 96 15.45 -24.07 21.42
N GLN A 97 14.39 -24.47 20.70
CA GLN A 97 14.50 -25.39 19.57
C GLN A 97 15.36 -24.81 18.43
N VAL A 98 15.11 -23.55 18.04
CA VAL A 98 15.88 -22.89 16.98
C VAL A 98 17.35 -22.70 17.39
N LYS A 99 17.63 -22.49 18.68
CA LYS A 99 18.99 -22.45 19.19
C LYS A 99 19.73 -23.77 18.96
N MET A 100 19.10 -24.91 19.28
CA MET A 100 19.70 -26.23 19.07
C MET A 100 20.02 -26.46 17.58
N LEU A 101 19.12 -26.05 16.68
CA LEU A 101 19.35 -26.13 15.24
C LEU A 101 20.53 -25.26 14.78
N SER A 102 20.70 -24.08 15.38
CA SER A 102 21.85 -23.21 15.12
C SER A 102 23.16 -23.81 15.61
N ASP A 103 23.17 -24.37 16.82
CA ASP A 103 24.36 -24.99 17.41
C ASP A 103 24.79 -26.23 16.58
N ASP A 104 23.83 -27.04 16.11
CA ASP A 104 24.07 -28.20 15.24
C ASP A 104 24.64 -27.83 13.86
N GLU A 105 24.21 -26.69 13.29
CA GLU A 105 24.73 -26.17 12.01
C GLU A 105 26.20 -25.76 12.16
N ASP A 106 26.54 -25.07 13.26
CA ASP A 106 27.91 -24.66 13.58
C ASP A 106 28.83 -25.87 13.84
N GLU A 107 28.35 -26.91 14.55
CA GLU A 107 29.10 -28.15 14.77
C GLU A 107 29.40 -28.90 13.46
N LYS A 108 28.40 -29.02 12.57
CA LYS A 108 28.61 -29.65 11.25
C LYS A 108 29.57 -28.86 10.38
N ALA A 109 29.52 -27.53 10.42
CA ALA A 109 30.47 -26.66 9.74
C ALA A 109 31.89 -26.76 10.32
N ALA A 110 32.03 -27.02 11.63
CA ALA A 110 33.33 -27.23 12.27
C ALA A 110 33.97 -28.59 11.93
N ILE A 111 33.16 -29.61 11.62
CA ILE A 111 33.62 -30.98 11.31
C ILE A 111 33.89 -31.18 9.80
N GLY A 112 33.19 -30.43 8.92
CA GLY A 112 33.37 -30.49 7.47
C GLY A 112 34.37 -29.45 6.93
N SER A 113 35.59 -29.87 6.57
CA SER A 113 36.58 -28.99 5.93
C SER A 113 36.24 -28.62 4.47
N ASP A 114 36.52 -27.36 4.12
CA ASP A 114 36.81 -26.83 2.76
C ASP A 114 35.67 -26.54 1.75
N SER A 115 34.38 -26.51 2.14
CA SER A 115 33.38 -25.83 1.31
C SER A 115 33.18 -24.39 1.77
N PRO A 116 33.36 -23.36 0.92
CA PRO A 116 33.06 -22.00 1.31
C PRO A 116 31.55 -21.90 1.51
N ASN A 117 31.10 -21.74 2.77
CA ASN A 117 29.75 -21.27 3.04
C ASN A 117 29.54 -20.02 2.19
N PRO A 118 28.63 -20.02 1.20
CA PRO A 118 28.44 -18.85 0.36
C PRO A 118 28.09 -17.70 1.30
N PRO A 119 28.81 -16.58 1.24
CA PRO A 119 28.57 -15.46 2.13
C PRO A 119 27.10 -15.06 2.00
N TYR A 120 26.44 -14.94 3.15
CA TYR A 120 25.08 -14.42 3.28
C TYR A 120 24.98 -13.10 2.51
N ASP A 121 24.36 -13.15 1.34
CA ASP A 121 24.16 -11.99 0.48
C ASP A 121 22.68 -11.65 0.50
N ILE A 122 22.32 -10.77 1.45
CA ILE A 122 20.98 -10.18 1.55
C ILE A 122 20.53 -9.61 0.20
N ALA A 123 21.46 -9.07 -0.62
CA ALA A 123 21.13 -8.51 -1.92
C ALA A 123 20.82 -9.58 -2.98
N LYS A 124 21.37 -10.79 -2.83
CA LYS A 124 21.04 -11.95 -3.69
C LYS A 124 19.73 -12.63 -3.26
N ALA A 125 19.46 -12.68 -1.95
CA ALA A 125 18.21 -13.19 -1.38
C ALA A 125 16.99 -12.32 -1.72
N LEU A 126 17.17 -11.00 -1.76
CA LEU A 126 16.14 -10.04 -2.20
C LEU A 126 15.96 -9.98 -3.73
N GLY A 127 16.85 -10.63 -4.50
CA GLY A 127 16.87 -10.59 -5.97
C GLY A 127 16.43 -11.88 -6.65
N LYS A 128 16.30 -12.99 -5.92
CA LYS A 128 15.65 -14.21 -6.44
C LYS A 128 14.14 -14.10 -6.21
N ALA A 129 13.37 -14.06 -7.30
CA ALA A 129 11.91 -14.03 -7.23
C ALA A 129 11.30 -15.38 -6.80
N GLU A 130 12.09 -16.46 -6.90
CA GLU A 130 11.65 -17.83 -6.63
C GLU A 130 12.23 -18.35 -5.31
N ILE A 131 11.40 -19.11 -4.58
CA ILE A 131 11.79 -19.81 -3.37
C ILE A 131 12.86 -20.86 -3.72
N ASP A 132 13.94 -20.88 -2.94
CA ASP A 132 15.03 -21.84 -3.12
C ASP A 132 14.60 -23.22 -2.59
N THR A 133 13.90 -23.98 -3.42
CA THR A 133 13.33 -25.30 -3.06
C THR A 133 14.41 -26.30 -2.68
N ASP A 134 15.59 -26.25 -3.31
CA ASP A 134 16.75 -27.07 -2.94
C ASP A 134 17.20 -26.79 -1.50
N ARG A 135 17.17 -25.52 -1.08
CA ARG A 135 17.49 -25.12 0.30
C ARG A 135 16.45 -25.64 1.30
N LEU A 136 15.16 -25.60 0.96
CA LEU A 136 14.10 -26.15 1.80
C LEU A 136 14.23 -27.67 1.94
N LEU A 137 14.49 -28.38 0.84
CA LEU A 137 14.75 -29.83 0.83
C LEU A 137 16.01 -30.20 1.63
N ALA A 138 17.00 -29.31 1.69
CA ALA A 138 18.18 -29.47 2.54
C ALA A 138 17.90 -29.22 4.04
N GLY A 139 16.65 -28.90 4.43
CA GLY A 139 16.26 -28.66 5.81
C GLY A 139 16.65 -27.29 6.35
N LEU A 140 16.97 -26.33 5.47
CA LEU A 140 17.40 -24.99 5.87
C LEU A 140 16.24 -23.99 5.88
N PRO A 141 16.32 -22.88 6.64
CA PRO A 141 15.26 -21.88 6.68
C PRO A 141 15.06 -21.17 5.33
N CYS A 142 13.81 -20.80 5.06
CA CYS A 142 13.37 -20.05 3.89
C CYS A 142 13.91 -18.61 3.88
N GLY A 143 13.88 -17.95 2.71
CA GLY A 143 14.28 -16.54 2.56
C GLY A 143 15.79 -16.29 2.69
N SER A 144 16.61 -17.33 2.56
CA SER A 144 18.06 -17.30 2.80
C SER A 144 18.46 -16.96 4.24
N GLU A 145 17.54 -17.03 5.22
CA GLU A 145 17.85 -16.91 6.65
C GLU A 145 18.72 -18.13 7.08
N SER A 146 19.74 -17.90 7.92
CA SER A 146 20.49 -18.98 8.58
C SER A 146 19.86 -19.32 9.93
N PHE A 147 20.16 -20.49 10.50
CA PHE A 147 19.61 -20.83 11.82
C PHE A 147 20.06 -19.84 12.91
N LEU A 148 21.28 -19.29 12.80
CA LEU A 148 21.74 -18.24 13.71
C LEU A 148 20.90 -16.96 13.62
N LEU A 149 20.50 -16.54 12.42
CA LEU A 149 19.63 -15.37 12.23
C LEU A 149 18.22 -15.64 12.72
N MET A 150 17.68 -16.82 12.43
CA MET A 150 16.38 -17.28 12.93
C MET A 150 16.37 -17.30 14.47
N PHE A 151 17.44 -17.82 15.09
CA PHE A 151 17.62 -17.79 16.54
C PHE A 151 17.69 -16.36 17.08
N ALA A 152 18.46 -15.48 16.43
CA ALA A 152 18.56 -14.09 16.84
C ALA A 152 17.20 -13.36 16.79
N ARG A 153 16.37 -13.65 15.78
CA ARG A 153 14.99 -13.15 15.66
C ARG A 153 14.13 -13.63 16.81
N TRP A 154 14.01 -14.94 17.02
CA TRP A 154 13.21 -15.52 18.10
C TRP A 154 13.69 -15.08 19.49
N LYS A 155 15.01 -15.01 19.70
CA LYS A 155 15.60 -14.56 20.97
C LYS A 155 15.31 -13.08 21.26
N LYS A 156 15.25 -12.25 20.23
CA LYS A 156 14.83 -10.86 20.35
C LYS A 156 13.37 -10.78 20.81
N LEU A 157 12.47 -11.50 20.13
CA LEU A 157 11.05 -11.53 20.48
C LEU A 157 10.81 -12.02 21.91
N GLU A 158 11.49 -13.10 22.32
CA GLU A 158 11.44 -13.63 23.68
C GLU A 158 11.80 -12.57 24.73
N ARG A 159 12.92 -11.87 24.50
CA ARG A 159 13.44 -10.85 25.43
C ARG A 159 12.56 -9.60 25.47
N ASP A 160 12.07 -9.18 24.32
CA ASP A 160 11.33 -7.94 24.18
C ASP A 160 9.88 -8.13 24.70
N LEU A 161 9.28 -9.33 24.56
CA LEU A 161 7.96 -9.65 25.10
C LEU A 161 7.88 -9.61 26.63
N TYR A 162 8.84 -10.21 27.33
CA TYR A 162 8.77 -10.34 28.78
C TYR A 162 10.06 -9.89 29.48
N ASN A 163 9.95 -8.81 30.25
CA ASN A 163 11.06 -8.31 31.04
C ASN A 163 11.15 -9.05 32.38
N GLU A 164 12.04 -10.04 32.46
CA GLU A 164 12.22 -10.87 33.68
C GLU A 164 12.59 -10.05 34.92
N ARG A 165 13.35 -8.96 34.76
CA ARG A 165 13.77 -8.11 35.89
C ARG A 165 12.61 -7.31 36.46
N LYS A 166 11.72 -6.81 35.60
CA LYS A 166 10.56 -6.01 35.98
C LYS A 166 9.29 -6.86 36.18
N LYS A 167 9.34 -8.16 35.84
CA LYS A 167 8.19 -9.07 35.79
C LYS A 167 7.00 -8.45 35.05
N ARG A 168 7.27 -7.89 33.88
CA ARG A 168 6.29 -7.12 33.10
C ARG A 168 6.32 -7.55 31.64
N PHE A 169 5.14 -7.80 31.08
CA PHE A 169 4.94 -8.02 29.65
C PHE A 169 4.93 -6.70 28.88
N ASP A 170 5.46 -6.74 27.66
CA ASP A 170 5.27 -5.72 26.64
C ASP A 170 4.29 -6.25 25.58
N THR A 171 3.02 -5.83 25.68
CA THR A 171 1.96 -6.27 24.75
C THR A 171 2.17 -5.76 23.33
N THR A 172 3.05 -4.79 23.11
CA THR A 172 3.34 -4.27 21.76
C THR A 172 4.13 -5.26 20.90
N GLN A 173 4.68 -6.32 21.50
CA GLN A 173 5.42 -7.38 20.79
C GLN A 173 4.50 -8.50 20.29
N ILE A 174 3.22 -8.50 20.66
CA ILE A 174 2.25 -9.53 20.23
C ILE A 174 2.14 -9.60 18.70
N PRO A 175 1.99 -8.48 17.95
CA PRO A 175 1.94 -8.54 16.49
C PRO A 175 3.21 -9.12 15.85
N ASP A 176 4.39 -8.73 16.33
CA ASP A 176 5.66 -9.23 15.80
C ASP A 176 5.85 -10.75 16.01
N ILE A 177 5.36 -11.27 17.15
CA ILE A 177 5.36 -12.71 17.42
C ILE A 177 4.36 -13.42 16.52
N TYR A 178 3.14 -12.91 16.40
CA TYR A 178 2.12 -13.47 15.53
C TYR A 178 2.61 -13.56 14.07
N ASP A 179 3.17 -12.47 13.53
CA ASP A 179 3.75 -12.43 12.18
C ASP A 179 4.89 -13.43 12.01
N SER A 180 5.75 -13.57 13.02
CA SER A 180 6.86 -14.53 13.01
C SER A 180 6.37 -15.98 13.04
N CYS A 181 5.34 -16.29 13.82
CA CYS A 181 4.72 -17.62 13.86
C CYS A 181 4.10 -17.95 12.50
N LYS A 182 3.34 -17.01 11.95
CA LYS A 182 2.68 -17.14 10.65
C LYS A 182 3.69 -17.38 9.54
N TYR A 183 4.76 -16.58 9.49
CA TYR A 183 5.84 -16.76 8.52
C TYR A 183 6.49 -18.14 8.65
N ASP A 184 6.81 -18.58 9.87
CA ASP A 184 7.47 -19.86 10.09
C ASP A 184 6.54 -21.06 9.81
N LEU A 185 5.23 -20.94 10.06
CA LEU A 185 4.26 -21.96 9.65
C LEU A 185 4.10 -22.07 8.13
N LEU A 186 4.08 -20.94 7.43
CA LEU A 186 3.90 -20.90 5.97
C LEU A 186 5.15 -21.35 5.22
N HIS A 187 6.33 -20.93 5.68
CA HIS A 187 7.57 -21.05 4.92
C HIS A 187 8.60 -21.99 5.54
N ASN A 188 8.47 -22.30 6.84
CA ASN A 188 9.42 -23.12 7.59
C ASN A 188 8.78 -24.33 8.27
N SER A 189 7.59 -24.77 7.82
CA SER A 189 6.89 -25.94 8.38
C SER A 189 7.73 -27.22 8.32
N HIS A 190 8.63 -27.35 7.33
CA HIS A 190 9.57 -28.47 7.20
C HIS A 190 10.54 -28.59 8.37
N LEU A 191 10.76 -27.52 9.15
CA LEU A 191 11.60 -27.55 10.35
C LEU A 191 10.94 -28.32 11.51
N ASN A 192 9.63 -28.56 11.45
CA ASN A 192 8.87 -29.33 12.45
C ASN A 192 9.06 -28.82 13.90
N LEU A 193 9.05 -27.50 14.09
CA LEU A 193 9.14 -26.88 15.41
C LEU A 193 7.91 -27.24 16.25
N THR A 194 8.12 -27.97 17.34
CA THR A 194 7.05 -28.44 18.22
C THR A 194 6.45 -27.26 18.98
N GLY A 195 5.12 -27.17 19.06
CA GLY A 195 4.41 -26.07 19.72
C GLY A 195 4.26 -24.80 18.88
N LEU A 196 4.76 -24.76 17.63
CA LEU A 196 4.62 -23.57 16.76
C LEU A 196 3.17 -23.30 16.38
N SER A 197 2.38 -24.35 16.14
CA SER A 197 0.94 -24.23 15.88
C SER A 197 0.17 -23.71 17.09
N ASP A 198 0.51 -24.19 18.29
CA ASP A 198 -0.09 -23.73 19.55
C ASP A 198 0.26 -22.26 19.81
N LEU A 199 1.52 -21.87 19.55
CA LEU A 199 1.97 -20.48 19.64
C LEU A 199 1.24 -19.58 18.65
N PHE A 200 1.01 -20.05 17.43
CA PHE A 200 0.22 -19.33 16.44
C PHE A 200 -1.23 -19.12 16.91
N GLU A 201 -1.91 -20.14 17.42
CA GLU A 201 -3.28 -20.00 17.93
C GLU A 201 -3.36 -19.00 19.09
N VAL A 202 -2.46 -19.10 20.07
CA VAL A 202 -2.40 -18.17 21.22
C VAL A 202 -2.08 -16.75 20.77
N SER A 203 -1.08 -16.58 19.90
CA SER A 203 -0.70 -15.27 19.38
C SER A 203 -1.79 -14.64 18.52
N GLN A 204 -2.53 -15.42 17.73
CA GLN A 204 -3.66 -14.95 16.92
C GLN A 204 -4.79 -14.40 17.79
N LEU A 205 -5.20 -15.15 18.82
CA LEU A 205 -6.25 -14.71 19.75
C LEU A 205 -5.95 -13.37 20.42
N LEU A 206 -4.67 -13.12 20.73
CA LEU A 206 -4.22 -11.84 21.27
C LEU A 206 -4.10 -10.78 20.17
N ALA A 207 -3.48 -11.09 19.03
CA ALA A 207 -3.25 -10.18 17.91
C ALA A 207 -4.56 -9.62 17.33
N ASP A 208 -5.60 -10.45 17.19
CA ASP A 208 -6.95 -10.08 16.73
C ASP A 208 -7.59 -8.95 17.55
N SER A 209 -7.16 -8.81 18.80
CA SER A 209 -7.57 -7.77 19.72
C SER A 209 -6.55 -6.63 19.77
N VAL A 210 -5.25 -6.92 19.70
CA VAL A 210 -4.19 -5.93 19.86
C VAL A 210 -4.09 -5.04 18.64
N ILE A 211 -3.84 -5.62 17.46
CA ILE A 211 -3.55 -4.92 16.21
C ILE A 211 -4.60 -3.82 15.90
N PRO A 212 -5.91 -4.10 15.84
CA PRO A 212 -6.89 -3.07 15.53
C PRO A 212 -7.07 -2.04 16.65
N ASN A 213 -6.77 -2.38 17.91
CA ASN A 213 -6.93 -1.48 19.06
C ASN A 213 -5.68 -0.64 19.37
N GLU A 214 -4.52 -0.97 18.79
CA GLU A 214 -3.34 -0.10 18.80
C GLU A 214 -3.64 1.27 18.17
N TYR A 215 -4.54 1.30 17.18
CA TYR A 215 -5.00 2.51 16.50
C TYR A 215 -6.25 3.12 17.14
N GLY A 216 -6.46 2.86 18.43
CA GLY A 216 -7.54 3.40 19.27
C GLY A 216 -8.41 2.29 19.85
N ILE A 217 -8.70 2.32 21.15
CA ILE A 217 -9.43 1.23 21.83
C ILE A 217 -10.96 1.34 21.69
N ASN A 218 -11.47 2.49 21.24
CA ASN A 218 -12.89 2.74 20.99
C ASN A 218 -13.10 3.64 19.77
N PRO A 219 -14.32 3.77 19.22
CA PRO A 219 -14.59 4.52 18.00
C PRO A 219 -14.12 5.98 18.00
N LYS A 220 -14.23 6.67 19.14
CA LYS A 220 -13.79 8.08 19.24
C LYS A 220 -12.27 8.18 19.15
N GLN A 221 -11.54 7.33 19.86
CA GLN A 221 -10.08 7.27 19.74
C GLN A 221 -9.64 6.82 18.35
N LYS A 222 -10.32 5.81 17.78
CA LYS A 222 -10.05 5.31 16.41
C LYS A 222 -10.20 6.42 15.37
N LEU A 223 -11.24 7.25 15.47
CA LEU A 223 -11.41 8.42 14.61
C LEU A 223 -10.30 9.45 14.84
N LYS A 224 -9.97 9.76 16.09
CA LYS A 224 -8.93 10.75 16.44
C LYS A 224 -7.57 10.35 15.86
N ILE A 225 -7.12 9.11 16.13
CA ILE A 225 -5.86 8.57 15.60
C ILE A 225 -5.91 8.48 14.07
N GLY A 226 -6.98 7.90 13.52
CA GLY A 226 -7.14 7.74 12.08
C GLY A 226 -7.09 9.08 11.32
N SER A 227 -7.73 10.12 11.85
CA SER A 227 -7.75 11.46 11.25
C SER A 227 -6.40 12.16 11.23
N LYS A 228 -5.46 11.75 12.09
CA LYS A 228 -4.08 12.24 12.09
C LYS A 228 -3.23 11.49 11.08
N ILE A 229 -3.26 10.17 11.11
CA ILE A 229 -2.43 9.31 10.24
C ILE A 229 -2.89 9.41 8.78
N ALA A 230 -4.19 9.31 8.52
CA ALA A 230 -4.75 9.30 7.17
C ALA A 230 -4.97 10.70 6.58
N ARG A 231 -4.65 11.78 7.31
CA ARG A 231 -4.99 13.17 6.95
C ARG A 231 -4.57 13.55 5.52
N ARG A 232 -3.30 13.28 5.21
CA ARG A 232 -2.66 13.59 3.92
C ARG A 232 -3.23 12.73 2.79
N LEU A 233 -3.32 11.41 3.04
CA LEU A 233 -3.89 10.46 2.08
C LEU A 233 -5.34 10.81 1.73
N LEU A 234 -6.17 11.11 2.73
CA LEU A 234 -7.57 11.48 2.53
C LEU A 234 -7.72 12.80 1.77
N GLY A 235 -6.88 13.80 2.09
CA GLY A 235 -6.82 15.05 1.31
C GLY A 235 -6.46 14.80 -0.15
N LYS A 236 -5.49 13.93 -0.41
CA LYS A 236 -5.09 13.57 -1.77
C LYS A 236 -6.21 12.87 -2.53
N ILE A 237 -6.89 11.90 -1.89
CA ILE A 237 -8.05 11.21 -2.45
C ILE A 237 -9.13 12.23 -2.85
N LEU A 238 -9.47 13.17 -1.96
CA LEU A 238 -10.47 14.21 -2.26
C LEU A 238 -10.05 15.10 -3.43
N ILE A 239 -8.79 15.54 -3.47
CA ILE A 239 -8.24 16.33 -4.59
C ILE A 239 -8.38 15.55 -5.89
N ASP A 240 -8.02 14.27 -5.90
CA ASP A 240 -8.07 13.42 -7.08
C ASP A 240 -9.50 13.14 -7.57
N LEU A 241 -10.46 12.98 -6.67
CA LEU A 241 -11.88 12.90 -7.00
C LEU A 241 -12.41 14.22 -7.58
N HIS A 242 -12.03 15.36 -7.01
CA HIS A 242 -12.43 16.69 -7.51
C HIS A 242 -11.80 17.02 -8.87
N ASN A 243 -10.54 16.63 -9.09
CA ASN A 243 -9.88 16.73 -10.39
C ASN A 243 -10.67 15.96 -11.45
N THR A 244 -11.01 14.71 -11.15
CA THR A 244 -11.82 13.85 -12.03
C THR A 244 -13.16 14.51 -12.38
N ARG A 245 -13.87 15.08 -11.40
CA ARG A 245 -15.12 15.84 -11.65
C ARG A 245 -14.90 17.06 -12.54
N ARG A 246 -13.84 17.85 -12.29
CA ARG A 246 -13.53 19.06 -13.08
C ARG A 246 -13.17 18.73 -14.52
N GLU A 247 -12.41 17.67 -14.74
CA GLU A 247 -12.02 17.20 -16.07
C GLU A 247 -13.24 16.78 -16.89
N VAL A 248 -14.17 16.04 -16.28
CA VAL A 248 -15.44 15.67 -16.91
C VAL A 248 -16.25 16.91 -17.32
N ALA A 249 -16.35 17.91 -16.45
CA ALA A 249 -17.05 19.16 -16.75
C ALA A 249 -16.37 19.96 -17.87
N ALA A 250 -15.04 20.02 -17.89
CA ALA A 250 -14.28 20.68 -18.95
C ALA A 250 -14.46 19.99 -20.30
N ALA A 251 -14.38 18.66 -20.33
CA ALA A 251 -14.62 17.87 -21.54
C ALA A 251 -16.04 18.05 -22.09
N ALA A 252 -17.05 18.14 -21.22
CA ALA A 252 -18.42 18.44 -21.64
C ALA A 252 -18.54 19.85 -22.25
N ALA A 253 -17.92 20.86 -21.63
CA ALA A 253 -17.93 22.24 -22.15
C ALA A 253 -17.24 22.37 -23.51
N GLU A 254 -16.15 21.63 -23.75
CA GLU A 254 -15.48 21.59 -25.06
C GLU A 254 -16.37 20.96 -26.14
N SER A 255 -17.11 19.90 -25.78
CA SER A 255 -18.08 19.27 -26.69
C SER A 255 -19.27 20.17 -27.03
N ASP A 256 -19.74 20.97 -26.06
CA ASP A 256 -20.83 21.92 -26.27
C ASP A 256 -20.39 23.09 -27.17
N ILE A 257 -19.17 23.60 -27.02
CA ILE A 257 -18.63 24.66 -27.89
C ILE A 257 -18.52 24.17 -29.34
N TYR A 258 -18.10 22.93 -29.57
CA TYR A 258 -18.02 22.36 -30.93
C TYR A 258 -19.42 22.20 -31.55
N ASN A 259 -20.39 21.72 -30.76
CA ASN A 259 -21.78 21.61 -31.18
C ASN A 259 -22.39 22.99 -31.48
N ASP A 260 -22.08 24.02 -30.69
CA ASP A 260 -22.58 25.38 -30.89
C ASP A 260 -21.97 26.03 -32.14
N ILE A 261 -20.68 25.79 -32.42
CA ILE A 261 -20.02 26.23 -33.67
C ILE A 261 -20.65 25.55 -34.90
N MET A 262 -20.96 24.25 -34.83
CA MET A 262 -21.67 23.53 -35.89
C MET A 262 -23.11 24.06 -36.08
N THR A 263 -23.81 24.37 -34.99
CA THR A 263 -25.17 24.91 -35.00
C THR A 263 -25.21 26.35 -35.55
N VAL A 264 -24.24 27.20 -35.20
CA VAL A 264 -24.10 28.56 -35.75
C VAL A 264 -23.69 28.53 -37.23
N SER A 265 -22.91 27.54 -37.67
CA SER A 265 -22.55 27.37 -39.09
C SER A 265 -23.73 26.96 -39.97
N SER A 266 -24.69 26.20 -39.43
CA SER A 266 -25.91 25.80 -40.13
C SER A 266 -26.99 26.88 -40.11
N ALA A 267 -27.04 27.72 -39.07
CA ALA A 267 -27.93 28.89 -39.01
C ALA A 267 -27.54 30.00 -40.00
N LYS A 268 -26.26 30.12 -40.39
CA LYS A 268 -25.79 31.10 -41.40
C LYS A 268 -25.92 30.63 -42.86
N ARG A 269 -26.42 29.42 -43.12
CA ARG A 269 -26.56 28.86 -44.48
C ARG A 269 -27.93 29.06 -45.15
N LYS A 270 -28.82 29.87 -44.57
CA LYS A 270 -30.14 30.17 -45.15
C LYS A 270 -30.34 31.58 -45.71
N GLU A 271 -29.27 32.38 -45.83
CA GLU A 271 -29.38 33.73 -46.37
C GLU A 271 -28.14 34.14 -47.20
N ARG A 272 -27.94 33.47 -48.35
CA ARG A 272 -27.28 34.05 -49.54
C ARG A 272 -27.33 33.05 -50.70
N SER A 273 -28.41 33.11 -51.46
CA SER A 273 -28.44 32.68 -52.85
C SER A 273 -28.84 33.90 -53.64
N TYR A 274 -27.94 34.45 -54.47
CA TYR A 274 -28.22 35.22 -55.69
C TYR A 274 -26.90 35.70 -56.34
N TYR A 275 -26.65 35.23 -57.58
CA TYR A 275 -25.70 35.72 -58.62
C TYR A 275 -24.19 35.71 -58.28
N GLU A 276 -23.23 35.40 -59.17
CA GLU A 276 -23.18 35.10 -60.60
C GLU A 276 -21.83 34.43 -60.92
N GLU A 277 -21.62 34.13 -62.19
CA GLU A 277 -20.77 33.12 -62.79
C GLU A 277 -19.51 33.75 -63.45
N VAL A 278 -18.56 32.91 -63.89
CA VAL A 278 -17.63 33.12 -65.05
C VAL A 278 -16.13 33.51 -64.83
N LYS A 279 -15.27 32.53 -65.18
CA LYS A 279 -13.92 32.47 -65.82
C LYS A 279 -12.68 33.06 -65.12
N HIS A 280 -11.62 32.27 -64.82
CA HIS A 280 -10.62 31.53 -65.63
C HIS A 280 -9.58 32.42 -66.36
N GLU A 281 -8.36 32.54 -65.81
CA GLU A 281 -7.09 32.50 -66.57
C GLU A 281 -5.86 32.28 -65.65
N CYS A 282 -4.90 31.53 -66.16
CA CYS A 282 -3.73 30.97 -65.45
C CYS A 282 -2.45 31.45 -66.15
N VAL A 283 -1.48 32.00 -65.41
CA VAL A 283 -0.07 32.21 -65.86
C VAL A 283 0.88 31.97 -64.67
N GLU A 284 2.08 31.48 -64.99
CA GLU A 284 2.95 30.52 -64.28
C GLU A 284 3.88 31.02 -63.14
N ARG A 285 4.35 30.01 -62.35
CA ARG A 285 5.66 29.84 -61.64
C ARG A 285 5.91 30.69 -60.38
N SER A 286 6.23 30.16 -59.17
CA SER A 286 7.24 29.14 -58.83
C SER A 286 7.07 28.54 -57.40
N ILE A 287 7.20 27.22 -57.28
CA ILE A 287 7.72 26.33 -56.20
C ILE A 287 7.75 26.80 -54.72
N SER A 288 6.97 26.15 -53.84
CA SER A 288 7.46 25.19 -52.81
C SER A 288 6.38 24.81 -51.76
N ASN A 289 6.29 23.50 -51.50
CA ASN A 289 5.74 22.79 -50.33
C ASN A 289 4.27 23.00 -49.91
N LYS A 290 3.42 21.97 -50.13
CA LYS A 290 2.50 21.37 -49.13
C LYS A 290 1.62 20.21 -49.66
N LYS A 291 1.44 19.21 -48.79
CA LYS A 291 0.26 18.37 -48.50
C LYS A 291 -0.21 17.29 -49.51
N GLY A 292 -0.03 16.01 -49.13
CA GLY A 292 -1.10 15.00 -49.15
C GLY A 292 -1.36 14.61 -47.68
N ILE A 293 -2.51 14.93 -47.09
CA ILE A 293 -3.73 14.12 -47.01
C ILE A 293 -3.41 12.70 -46.53
N ASP A 294 -3.45 12.51 -45.21
CA ASP A 294 -3.98 11.29 -44.61
C ASP A 294 -5.19 11.69 -43.77
N LEU A 295 -6.25 10.90 -43.93
CA LEU A 295 -7.55 11.03 -43.29
C LEU A 295 -7.37 10.69 -41.81
N ASP A 296 -7.54 11.69 -40.94
CA ASP A 296 -7.53 11.52 -39.49
C ASP A 296 -8.89 10.95 -39.06
N ASP A 297 -8.89 9.68 -38.68
CA ASP A 297 -10.05 8.98 -38.11
C ASP A 297 -10.23 9.49 -36.67
N SER A 298 -11.26 10.29 -36.48
CA SER A 298 -11.60 10.98 -35.25
C SER A 298 -11.93 10.00 -34.11
N HIS A 299 -10.94 9.69 -33.29
CA HIS A 299 -11.14 9.25 -31.91
C HIS A 299 -10.75 10.41 -30.98
N GLU A 300 -11.66 11.39 -30.84
CA GLU A 300 -11.59 12.44 -29.82
C GLU A 300 -11.79 11.81 -28.43
N GLU A 301 -10.73 11.21 -27.89
CA GLU A 301 -10.70 10.69 -26.53
C GLU A 301 -10.57 11.85 -25.53
N THR A 302 -11.66 12.12 -24.81
CA THR A 302 -11.72 13.05 -23.68
C THR A 302 -10.51 12.92 -22.74
N LYS A 303 -9.83 14.05 -22.48
CA LYS A 303 -8.59 14.24 -21.68
C LYS A 303 -8.87 14.17 -20.16
N TYR A 304 -8.25 13.25 -19.42
CA TYR A 304 -8.37 13.15 -17.94
C TYR A 304 -6.99 13.33 -17.31
N CYS A 305 -6.50 14.56 -17.30
CA CYS A 305 -5.09 14.86 -17.03
C CYS A 305 -4.73 14.77 -15.53
N LEU A 306 -3.45 14.65 -15.21
CA LEU A 306 -3.00 14.82 -13.82
C LEU A 306 -2.99 16.30 -13.42
N ASP A 307 -3.18 16.62 -12.13
CA ASP A 307 -3.02 18.01 -11.64
C ASP A 307 -1.55 18.46 -11.83
N PRO A 308 -1.28 19.47 -12.68
CA PRO A 308 0.07 19.90 -12.98
C PRO A 308 0.83 20.42 -11.75
N LYS A 309 0.14 20.80 -10.67
CA LYS A 309 0.77 21.29 -9.43
C LYS A 309 1.44 20.17 -8.62
N TYR A 310 0.99 18.93 -8.80
CA TYR A 310 1.42 17.79 -7.99
C TYR A 310 1.94 16.62 -8.84
N ALA A 311 1.84 16.70 -10.17
CA ALA A 311 2.23 15.65 -11.09
C ALA A 311 3.66 15.85 -11.61
N ASN A 312 4.51 14.87 -11.35
CA ASN A 312 5.90 14.84 -11.81
C ASN A 312 6.09 14.04 -13.12
N VAL A 313 5.09 14.02 -14.01
CA VAL A 313 5.04 13.14 -15.19
C VAL A 313 5.42 13.87 -16.48
N VAL A 314 6.14 13.17 -17.36
CA VAL A 314 6.62 13.66 -18.68
C VAL A 314 5.47 14.12 -19.60
N GLU A 315 4.27 13.56 -19.42
CA GLU A 315 3.04 13.92 -20.13
C GLU A 315 1.91 14.17 -19.12
N PRO A 316 1.78 15.39 -18.57
CA PRO A 316 0.71 15.72 -17.62
C PRO A 316 -0.69 15.64 -18.26
N GLU A 317 -0.77 15.66 -19.59
CA GLU A 317 -1.99 15.66 -20.40
C GLU A 317 -2.67 14.28 -20.56
N ARG A 318 -2.16 13.22 -19.92
CA ARG A 318 -2.60 11.85 -20.16
C ARG A 318 -3.65 11.37 -19.18
N ARG A 319 -4.63 10.60 -19.69
CA ARG A 319 -5.85 10.13 -19.02
C ARG A 319 -5.56 9.22 -17.81
N VAL A 320 -5.70 9.68 -16.57
CA VAL A 320 -5.54 8.85 -15.35
C VAL A 320 -6.90 8.37 -14.85
N ARG A 321 -7.25 7.14 -15.23
CA ARG A 321 -8.48 6.46 -14.81
C ARG A 321 -8.36 5.73 -13.47
N THR A 322 -7.14 5.34 -13.10
CA THR A 322 -6.86 4.57 -11.88
C THR A 322 -5.69 5.20 -11.14
N ARG A 323 -5.84 5.36 -9.82
CA ARG A 323 -4.77 5.80 -8.92
C ARG A 323 -4.56 4.72 -7.87
N LEU A 324 -3.31 4.30 -7.71
CA LEU A 324 -2.92 3.27 -6.74
C LEU A 324 -2.07 3.93 -5.66
N TYR A 325 -2.44 3.71 -4.40
CA TYR A 325 -1.67 4.17 -3.24
C TYR A 325 -1.15 2.94 -2.50
N PHE A 326 0.16 2.74 -2.51
CA PHE A 326 0.81 1.66 -1.77
C PHE A 326 1.23 2.17 -0.40
N THR A 327 0.73 1.54 0.66
CA THR A 327 0.95 1.99 2.04
C THR A 327 1.08 0.81 3.00
N SER A 328 1.35 1.10 4.28
CA SER A 328 1.39 0.12 5.36
C SER A 328 0.00 -0.24 5.88
N GLU A 329 -0.09 -1.37 6.57
CA GLU A 329 -1.31 -1.82 7.26
C GLU A 329 -1.89 -0.73 8.19
N SER A 330 -1.02 -0.04 8.93
CA SER A 330 -1.38 1.06 9.84
C SER A 330 -2.18 2.18 9.16
N HIS A 331 -1.88 2.49 7.89
CA HIS A 331 -2.61 3.49 7.13
C HIS A 331 -3.98 2.98 6.68
N ILE A 332 -4.10 1.68 6.34
CA ILE A 332 -5.39 1.07 5.99
C ILE A 332 -6.32 1.07 7.20
N HIS A 333 -5.84 0.65 8.38
CA HIS A 333 -6.60 0.76 9.64
C HIS A 333 -7.04 2.20 9.90
N SER A 334 -6.12 3.15 9.75
CA SER A 334 -6.38 4.57 10.00
C SER A 334 -7.43 5.16 9.06
N LEU A 335 -7.31 4.90 7.75
CA LEU A 335 -8.28 5.36 6.76
C LEU A 335 -9.64 4.69 6.97
N MET A 336 -9.65 3.38 7.21
CA MET A 336 -10.88 2.64 7.49
C MET A 336 -11.58 3.15 8.75
N ASN A 337 -10.83 3.47 9.82
CA ASN A 337 -11.39 4.06 11.04
C ASN A 337 -12.06 5.41 10.78
N VAL A 338 -11.48 6.27 9.93
CA VAL A 338 -12.12 7.52 9.51
C VAL A 338 -13.41 7.23 8.74
N LEU A 339 -13.39 6.31 7.77
CA LEU A 339 -14.59 5.96 6.99
C LEU A 339 -15.72 5.41 7.87
N ARG A 340 -15.40 4.55 8.85
CA ARG A 340 -16.37 3.95 9.77
C ARG A 340 -17.01 4.96 10.72
N TYR A 341 -16.21 5.90 11.23
CA TYR A 341 -16.57 6.67 12.41
C TYR A 341 -16.63 8.18 12.21
N CYS A 342 -16.40 8.69 11.00
CA CYS A 342 -16.48 10.11 10.68
C CYS A 342 -17.76 10.79 11.21
N ASN A 343 -18.90 10.09 11.15
CA ASN A 343 -20.19 10.58 11.64
C ASN A 343 -20.27 10.79 13.17
N LEU A 344 -19.27 10.35 13.94
CA LEU A 344 -19.20 10.57 15.38
C LEU A 344 -18.58 11.93 15.75
N ASP A 345 -18.04 12.66 14.78
CA ASP A 345 -17.53 14.01 14.98
C ASP A 345 -18.67 15.02 15.17
N GLU A 346 -18.47 16.00 16.05
CA GLU A 346 -19.47 17.00 16.40
C GLU A 346 -19.91 17.84 15.19
N SER A 347 -19.01 18.05 14.22
CA SER A 347 -19.33 18.80 12.99
C SER A 347 -20.28 18.07 12.04
N LEU A 348 -20.47 16.75 12.24
CA LEU A 348 -21.30 15.87 11.42
C LEU A 348 -22.50 15.32 12.20
N ASN A 349 -22.92 16.02 13.26
CA ASN A 349 -24.02 15.57 14.11
C ASN A 349 -25.31 15.36 13.30
N GLY A 350 -25.92 14.18 13.45
CA GLY A 350 -27.12 13.77 12.71
C GLY A 350 -26.87 13.18 11.32
N GLU A 351 -25.63 13.13 10.85
CA GLU A 351 -25.29 12.44 9.60
C GLU A 351 -25.20 10.92 9.80
N GLU A 352 -25.69 10.17 8.81
CA GLU A 352 -25.49 8.72 8.77
C GLU A 352 -24.03 8.36 8.42
N SER A 353 -23.58 7.20 8.91
CA SER A 353 -22.25 6.66 8.60
C SER A 353 -22.08 6.39 7.11
N LEU A 354 -20.84 6.54 6.61
CA LEU A 354 -20.48 6.15 5.24
C LEU A 354 -20.49 4.63 5.03
N VAL A 355 -20.42 3.86 6.12
CA VAL A 355 -20.38 2.39 6.12
C VAL A 355 -21.68 1.87 6.73
N CYS A 356 -22.33 0.93 6.07
CA CYS A 356 -23.59 0.38 6.57
C CYS A 356 -23.37 -0.54 7.79
N ARG A 357 -24.43 -0.77 8.57
CA ARG A 357 -24.35 -1.54 9.82
C ARG A 357 -23.84 -2.97 9.61
N SER A 358 -24.35 -3.66 8.59
CA SER A 358 -23.91 -5.02 8.22
C SER A 358 -22.41 -5.07 7.89
N SER A 359 -21.88 -4.03 7.24
CA SER A 359 -20.45 -3.89 6.96
C SER A 359 -19.65 -3.54 8.22
N LEU A 360 -20.19 -2.74 9.15
CA LEU A 360 -19.55 -2.48 10.44
C LEU A 360 -19.43 -3.76 11.28
N ASP A 361 -20.43 -4.64 11.25
CA ASP A 361 -20.39 -5.97 11.87
C ASP A 361 -19.34 -6.90 11.22
N LEU A 362 -19.15 -6.78 9.91
CA LEU A 362 -18.21 -7.60 9.14
C LEU A 362 -16.76 -7.15 9.32
N LEU A 363 -16.50 -5.84 9.26
CA LEU A 363 -15.24 -5.23 9.72
C LEU A 363 -15.03 -5.55 11.22
N PHE A 364 -16.13 -5.58 11.97
CA PHE A 364 -16.36 -6.14 13.29
C PHE A 364 -15.73 -7.53 13.54
N LYS A 365 -15.72 -8.38 12.52
CA LYS A 365 -15.27 -9.77 12.61
C LYS A 365 -13.97 -10.03 11.84
N THR A 366 -13.56 -9.09 10.99
CA THR A 366 -12.30 -9.20 10.24
C THR A 366 -11.12 -9.15 11.21
N ARG A 367 -10.42 -10.27 11.33
CA ARG A 367 -9.36 -10.53 12.29
C ARG A 367 -8.09 -9.74 12.00
N GLU A 368 -7.61 -9.86 10.76
CA GLU A 368 -6.34 -9.33 10.30
C GLU A 368 -6.50 -8.60 8.95
N LEU A 369 -5.59 -7.67 8.67
CA LEU A 369 -5.34 -7.12 7.34
C LEU A 369 -4.05 -7.73 6.78
N ASP A 370 -4.18 -8.71 5.89
CA ASP A 370 -3.04 -9.42 5.34
C ASP A 370 -2.41 -8.68 4.14
N TYR A 371 -1.34 -9.24 3.60
CA TYR A 371 -0.72 -8.82 2.36
C TYR A 371 -1.75 -8.63 1.26
N MET A 372 -1.60 -7.55 0.50
CA MET A 372 -2.57 -7.11 -0.49
C MET A 372 -3.97 -6.80 0.07
N SER A 373 -4.10 -6.43 1.34
CA SER A 373 -5.28 -5.70 1.82
C SER A 373 -5.46 -4.40 1.03
N TYR A 374 -6.69 -4.08 0.64
CA TYR A 374 -6.96 -2.86 -0.12
C TYR A 374 -8.37 -2.29 0.11
N ILE A 375 -8.49 -0.99 -0.12
CA ILE A 375 -9.76 -0.26 -0.19
C ILE A 375 -9.87 0.32 -1.60
N VAL A 376 -11.01 0.10 -2.26
CA VAL A 376 -11.29 0.68 -3.57
C VAL A 376 -12.39 1.73 -3.43
N LEU A 377 -12.11 2.94 -3.91
CA LEU A 377 -13.09 4.00 -4.10
C LEU A 377 -13.36 4.13 -5.60
N ARG A 378 -14.54 3.70 -6.06
CA ARG A 378 -14.95 3.81 -7.47
C ARG A 378 -15.90 4.99 -7.63
N MET A 379 -15.55 5.92 -8.51
CA MET A 379 -16.42 7.04 -8.89
C MET A 379 -17.12 6.70 -10.20
N PHE A 380 -18.45 6.73 -10.19
CA PHE A 380 -19.27 6.54 -11.38
C PHE A 380 -19.97 7.84 -11.74
N GLU A 381 -20.12 8.07 -13.04
CA GLU A 381 -20.81 9.21 -13.61
C GLU A 381 -22.16 8.77 -14.21
N ASN A 382 -23.22 9.52 -13.92
CA ASN A 382 -24.52 9.37 -14.55
C ASN A 382 -24.70 10.43 -15.64
N THR A 383 -24.52 10.06 -16.90
CA THR A 383 -24.58 11.00 -18.02
C THR A 383 -25.99 11.52 -18.32
N GLU A 384 -27.03 10.92 -17.75
CA GLU A 384 -28.44 11.25 -18.00
C GLU A 384 -28.94 12.48 -17.22
N VAL A 385 -28.21 12.91 -16.19
CA VAL A 385 -28.55 14.09 -15.36
C VAL A 385 -27.63 15.27 -15.69
N PRO A 386 -28.03 16.53 -15.43
CA PRO A 386 -27.16 17.70 -15.63
C PRO A 386 -25.82 17.59 -14.88
N LEU A 387 -24.80 18.34 -15.33
CA LEU A 387 -23.44 18.30 -14.74
C LEU A 387 -23.42 18.75 -13.27
N GLU A 388 -24.35 19.62 -12.89
CA GLU A 388 -24.53 20.20 -11.57
C GLU A 388 -25.44 19.37 -10.66
N ASP A 389 -26.06 18.30 -11.18
CA ASP A 389 -26.94 17.46 -10.38
C ASP A 389 -26.12 16.71 -9.30
N PRO A 390 -26.50 16.76 -8.02
CA PRO A 390 -25.80 16.03 -6.96
C PRO A 390 -25.71 14.51 -7.19
N LYS A 391 -26.60 13.95 -8.02
CA LYS A 391 -26.62 12.55 -8.42
C LYS A 391 -25.75 12.26 -9.65
N ARG A 392 -25.11 13.27 -10.25
CA ARG A 392 -24.19 13.11 -11.39
C ARG A 392 -23.06 12.16 -11.05
N PHE A 393 -22.54 12.24 -9.83
CA PHE A 393 -21.43 11.39 -9.39
C PHE A 393 -21.77 10.60 -8.14
N ARG A 394 -21.58 9.28 -8.21
CA ARG A 394 -21.70 8.38 -7.07
C ARG A 394 -20.36 7.72 -6.75
N ILE A 395 -20.10 7.52 -5.47
CA ILE A 395 -18.94 6.78 -4.97
C ILE A 395 -19.41 5.41 -4.46
N GLU A 396 -18.63 4.39 -4.80
CA GLU A 396 -18.77 3.03 -4.29
C GLU A 396 -17.50 2.64 -3.58
N MET A 397 -17.64 2.03 -2.40
CA MET A 397 -16.51 1.66 -1.56
C MET A 397 -16.50 0.15 -1.35
N THR A 398 -15.38 -0.48 -1.63
CA THR A 398 -15.19 -1.90 -1.37
C THR A 398 -13.89 -2.12 -0.62
N PHE A 399 -13.83 -3.17 0.20
CA PHE A 399 -12.68 -3.50 1.05
C PHE A 399 -12.36 -4.98 0.95
N SER A 400 -11.08 -5.31 0.80
CA SER A 400 -10.58 -6.68 0.95
C SER A 400 -9.55 -6.73 2.06
N ARG A 401 -9.62 -7.81 2.86
CA ARG A 401 -8.66 -8.13 3.92
C ARG A 401 -7.35 -8.77 3.41
N GLY A 402 -7.18 -8.87 2.09
CA GLY A 402 -5.96 -9.34 1.47
C GLY A 402 -5.92 -10.85 1.28
N ALA A 403 -4.73 -11.43 1.46
CA ALA A 403 -4.50 -12.86 1.31
C ALA A 403 -5.44 -13.71 2.18
N ASP A 404 -5.92 -14.81 1.61
CA ASP A 404 -6.70 -15.82 2.30
C ASP A 404 -5.77 -16.80 3.01
N ILE A 405 -5.78 -16.74 4.34
CA ILE A 405 -5.01 -17.61 5.24
C ILE A 405 -5.87 -18.63 5.95
N SER A 406 -7.11 -18.87 5.48
CA SER A 406 -8.02 -19.85 6.09
C SER A 406 -7.43 -21.27 6.15
N SER A 407 -6.47 -21.59 5.28
CA SER A 407 -5.71 -22.85 5.31
C SER A 407 -4.87 -23.04 6.58
N LEU A 408 -4.47 -21.95 7.26
CA LEU A 408 -3.75 -22.01 8.55
C LEU A 408 -4.70 -22.18 9.74
N GLU A 409 -5.95 -21.73 9.62
CA GLU A 409 -6.93 -21.74 10.72
C GLU A 409 -7.63 -23.10 10.89
N GLY A 410 -7.78 -23.85 9.80
CA GLY A 410 -8.28 -25.22 9.84
C GLY A 410 -7.12 -26.18 10.12
N GLY A 411 -6.96 -26.64 11.37
CA GLY A 411 -5.91 -27.57 11.82
C GLY A 411 -5.86 -28.97 11.15
N GLY A 412 -6.12 -29.05 9.85
CA GLY A 412 -6.01 -30.22 9.00
C GLY A 412 -4.61 -30.35 8.42
N LYS A 413 -4.08 -31.57 8.46
CA LYS A 413 -2.82 -32.02 7.85
C LYS A 413 -2.84 -32.02 6.31
N GLU A 414 -3.63 -31.15 5.68
CA GLU A 414 -3.67 -30.99 4.23
C GLU A 414 -2.74 -29.83 3.84
N SER A 415 -1.84 -30.12 2.89
CA SER A 415 -0.73 -29.27 2.41
C SER A 415 -0.93 -27.77 2.63
N LEU A 416 -0.05 -27.18 3.46
CA LEU A 416 -0.15 -25.80 3.93
C LEU A 416 -0.14 -24.73 2.83
N LEU A 417 0.25 -25.04 1.60
CA LEU A 417 0.12 -24.20 0.41
C LEU A 417 -0.01 -25.13 -0.81
N PRO A 418 -0.62 -24.69 -1.94
CA PRO A 418 -0.36 -25.32 -3.23
C PRO A 418 1.15 -25.39 -3.45
N ASP A 419 1.65 -26.40 -4.18
CA ASP A 419 3.10 -26.66 -4.40
C ASP A 419 3.92 -25.43 -4.89
N ASP A 420 3.25 -24.34 -5.31
CA ASP A 420 3.82 -23.09 -5.79
C ASP A 420 3.84 -21.92 -4.78
N HIS A 421 3.49 -22.15 -3.50
CA HIS A 421 3.48 -21.11 -2.46
C HIS A 421 2.62 -19.85 -2.77
N THR A 422 1.58 -20.00 -3.59
CA THR A 422 0.66 -18.91 -3.93
C THR A 422 -0.50 -18.83 -2.93
N MET A 423 -0.77 -17.65 -2.38
CA MET A 423 -1.95 -17.39 -1.54
C MET A 423 -3.08 -16.76 -2.37
N PRO A 424 -4.33 -17.26 -2.29
CA PRO A 424 -5.46 -16.59 -2.92
C PRO A 424 -5.69 -15.22 -2.28
N ILE A 425 -6.22 -14.26 -3.04
CA ILE A 425 -6.64 -12.96 -2.50
C ILE A 425 -8.15 -12.99 -2.29
N MET A 426 -8.59 -12.55 -1.11
CA MET A 426 -10.01 -12.45 -0.79
C MET A 426 -10.71 -11.43 -1.68
N GLU A 427 -11.88 -11.80 -2.19
CA GLU A 427 -12.75 -10.90 -2.94
C GLU A 427 -13.17 -9.70 -2.06
N PRO A 428 -13.29 -8.49 -2.65
CA PRO A 428 -13.62 -7.31 -1.89
C PRO A 428 -15.11 -7.26 -1.55
N GLU A 429 -15.40 -6.93 -0.29
CA GLU A 429 -16.74 -6.76 0.25
C GLU A 429 -17.19 -5.29 0.10
N ARG A 430 -18.46 -5.07 -0.22
CA ARG A 430 -19.04 -3.72 -0.36
C ARG A 430 -19.32 -3.12 1.01
N LEU A 431 -18.95 -1.85 1.21
CA LEU A 431 -19.14 -1.15 2.48
C LEU A 431 -20.50 -0.45 2.61
N GLN A 432 -21.24 -0.32 1.51
CA GLN A 432 -22.58 0.25 1.47
C GLN A 432 -23.63 -0.83 1.21
N GLU A 433 -24.88 -0.57 1.64
CA GLU A 433 -26.02 -1.47 1.39
C GLU A 433 -26.21 -1.74 -0.10
N VAL A 434 -26.69 -2.94 -0.43
CA VAL A 434 -26.96 -3.33 -1.83
C VAL A 434 -27.99 -2.40 -2.45
N GLY A 435 -27.68 -1.87 -3.63
CA GLY A 435 -28.54 -0.88 -4.32
C GLY A 435 -28.45 0.55 -3.76
N SER A 436 -27.82 0.76 -2.60
CA SER A 436 -27.51 2.11 -2.11
C SER A 436 -26.23 2.65 -2.76
N TYR A 437 -26.10 3.98 -2.76
CA TYR A 437 -24.88 4.66 -3.17
C TYR A 437 -24.74 5.95 -2.36
N ILE A 438 -23.50 6.43 -2.26
CA ILE A 438 -23.20 7.75 -1.71
C ILE A 438 -22.89 8.70 -2.87
N THR A 439 -23.35 9.94 -2.80
CA THR A 439 -22.95 10.95 -3.78
C THR A 439 -21.54 11.44 -3.49
N LEU A 440 -20.85 11.97 -4.51
CA LEU A 440 -19.53 12.58 -4.31
C LEU A 440 -19.60 13.71 -3.27
N ASP A 441 -20.65 14.54 -3.29
CA ASP A 441 -20.80 15.65 -2.33
C ASP A 441 -21.03 15.15 -0.90
N LYS A 442 -21.76 14.04 -0.71
CA LYS A 442 -21.92 13.42 0.61
C LYS A 442 -20.60 12.84 1.09
N PHE A 443 -19.85 12.13 0.23
CA PHE A 443 -18.53 11.63 0.59
C PHE A 443 -17.58 12.77 0.99
N ASP A 444 -17.55 13.84 0.20
CA ASP A 444 -16.74 15.03 0.47
C ASP A 444 -17.13 15.67 1.80
N LYS A 445 -18.43 15.90 2.05
CA LYS A 445 -18.92 16.45 3.33
C LYS A 445 -18.43 15.64 4.53
N MET A 446 -18.49 14.31 4.45
CA MET A 446 -18.14 13.42 5.56
C MET A 446 -16.61 13.30 5.75
N ALA A 447 -15.83 13.32 4.67
CA ALA A 447 -14.38 13.12 4.72
C ALA A 447 -13.58 14.41 4.93
N ARG A 448 -14.08 15.55 4.44
CA ARG A 448 -13.38 16.85 4.43
C ARG A 448 -12.87 17.30 5.80
N PRO A 449 -13.59 17.14 6.93
CA PRO A 449 -13.08 17.56 8.24
C PRO A 449 -11.76 16.88 8.65
N PHE A 450 -11.54 15.66 8.16
CA PHE A 450 -10.39 14.82 8.51
C PHE A 450 -9.28 14.86 7.45
N ALA A 451 -9.51 15.55 6.35
CA ALA A 451 -8.59 15.67 5.23
C ALA A 451 -7.66 16.88 5.38
N MET A 452 -6.45 16.77 4.83
CA MET A 452 -5.58 17.92 4.63
C MET A 452 -6.20 18.85 3.56
N PRO A 453 -6.38 20.16 3.83
CA PRO A 453 -6.79 21.12 2.82
C PRO A 453 -5.80 21.17 1.66
N ALA A 454 -6.28 21.45 0.45
CA ALA A 454 -5.43 21.45 -0.75
C ALA A 454 -4.30 22.48 -0.67
N GLU A 455 -4.54 23.57 0.04
CA GLU A 455 -3.63 24.68 0.27
C GLU A 455 -2.46 24.31 1.19
N ASP A 456 -2.63 23.30 2.03
CA ASP A 456 -1.64 22.87 3.04
C ASP A 456 -0.69 21.78 2.52
N PHE A 457 -0.90 21.29 1.29
CA PHE A 457 0.01 20.32 0.69
C PHE A 457 1.35 20.97 0.33
N PRO A 458 2.49 20.31 0.64
CA PRO A 458 3.79 20.83 0.26
C PRO A 458 3.91 20.95 -1.28
N PRO A 459 4.58 21.99 -1.80
CA PRO A 459 4.80 22.13 -3.23
C PRO A 459 5.65 20.97 -3.76
N ALA A 460 5.34 20.49 -4.97
CA ALA A 460 6.12 19.43 -5.61
C ALA A 460 7.61 19.81 -5.71
N ALA A 461 8.50 18.89 -5.33
CA ALA A 461 9.93 19.13 -5.41
C ALA A 461 10.37 19.31 -6.90
N PRO A 462 11.19 20.33 -7.24
CA PRO A 462 11.66 20.53 -8.60
C PRO A 462 12.56 19.37 -9.05
N GLN A 463 12.33 18.81 -10.25
CA GLN A 463 13.18 17.75 -10.79
C GLN A 463 14.58 18.25 -11.21
N PRO A 464 15.63 17.43 -11.04
CA PRO A 464 16.83 17.52 -11.88
C PRO A 464 16.45 17.17 -13.33
N LEU A 465 16.93 17.95 -14.29
CA LEU A 465 16.68 17.76 -15.72
C LEU A 465 16.87 16.29 -16.16
N PRO A 466 16.01 15.75 -17.05
CA PRO A 466 16.14 14.38 -17.52
C PRO A 466 17.46 14.22 -18.29
N VAL A 467 18.34 13.35 -17.79
CA VAL A 467 19.49 12.87 -18.56
C VAL A 467 18.93 11.99 -19.67
N ARG A 468 18.86 12.53 -20.89
CA ARG A 468 18.63 11.73 -22.10
C ARG A 468 19.77 10.72 -22.22
N PHE A 469 19.48 9.45 -22.02
CA PHE A 469 20.31 8.37 -22.52
C PHE A 469 20.14 8.34 -24.05
N CYS A 470 21.00 9.06 -24.77
CA CYS A 470 21.20 8.79 -26.20
C CYS A 470 21.82 7.39 -26.34
N LYS A 471 21.03 6.44 -26.83
CA LYS A 471 21.56 5.25 -27.51
C LYS A 471 22.18 5.73 -28.83
N ASP A 472 23.49 5.97 -28.82
CA ASP A 472 24.31 5.84 -30.02
C ASP A 472 25.61 5.10 -29.63
N ILE A 473 25.61 3.81 -29.94
CA ILE A 473 26.81 2.99 -29.97
C ILE A 473 27.48 3.28 -31.32
N GLU A 474 28.45 4.19 -31.33
CA GLU A 474 29.58 4.10 -32.25
C GLU A 474 30.89 4.11 -31.43
N LEU A 475 31.24 2.92 -30.98
CA LEU A 475 32.56 2.60 -30.45
C LEU A 475 33.58 2.59 -31.60
N ARG A 476 34.15 3.76 -31.94
CA ARG A 476 35.50 3.84 -32.51
C ARG A 476 36.23 5.09 -32.03
N GLY A 477 37.25 4.83 -31.21
CA GLY A 477 38.39 5.74 -31.02
C GLY A 477 38.33 6.62 -29.77
N LYS A 478 38.81 6.09 -28.64
CA LYS A 478 39.70 6.76 -27.65
C LYS A 478 39.87 5.92 -26.38
N LEU A 479 40.41 4.71 -26.54
CA LEU A 479 41.13 4.00 -25.47
C LEU A 479 42.64 4.19 -25.69
N GLN A 480 43.09 5.44 -25.61
CA GLN A 480 44.50 5.77 -25.63
C GLN A 480 44.68 7.16 -25.03
N HIS A 481 44.38 7.31 -23.73
CA HIS A 481 44.91 8.43 -22.93
C HIS A 481 44.76 8.30 -21.39
N LYS A 482 44.25 7.19 -20.86
CA LYS A 482 44.17 6.94 -19.40
C LYS A 482 45.07 5.82 -18.88
N SER A 483 46.13 5.49 -19.63
CA SER A 483 47.21 4.59 -19.20
C SER A 483 48.38 5.32 -18.52
N ASP A 484 48.51 6.65 -18.67
CA ASP A 484 49.70 7.38 -18.22
C ASP A 484 49.55 8.21 -16.93
N MET A 485 48.38 8.17 -16.27
CA MET A 485 48.18 8.90 -14.99
C MET A 485 48.27 8.03 -13.73
N MET A 486 48.30 6.70 -13.84
CA MET A 486 48.44 5.79 -12.68
C MET A 486 49.87 5.25 -12.49
N SER A 487 50.79 5.51 -13.41
CA SER A 487 52.22 5.17 -13.26
C SER A 487 53.04 6.25 -12.51
N GLY A 488 52.48 7.44 -12.30
CA GLY A 488 53.14 8.58 -11.64
C GLY A 488 52.98 8.64 -10.10
N VAL A 489 51.99 7.94 -9.54
CA VAL A 489 51.70 8.00 -8.09
C VAL A 489 52.38 6.86 -7.31
N LEU A 490 52.69 5.74 -7.96
CA LEU A 490 53.38 4.60 -7.32
C LEU A 490 54.90 4.75 -7.21
N LYS A 491 55.53 5.74 -7.85
CA LYS A 491 56.98 6.01 -7.75
C LYS A 491 57.38 7.04 -6.68
N ARG A 492 56.42 7.60 -5.92
CA ARG A 492 56.70 8.57 -4.83
C ARG A 492 56.59 8.01 -3.41
N LYS A 493 56.20 6.74 -3.22
CA LYS A 493 56.12 6.11 -1.88
C LYS A 493 57.25 5.12 -1.55
N THR A 494 58.16 4.84 -2.48
CA THR A 494 59.32 3.93 -2.26
C THR A 494 60.67 4.63 -2.13
N LYS A 495 60.69 5.94 -1.83
CA LYS A 495 61.94 6.71 -1.57
C LYS A 495 61.97 7.43 -0.22
N ARG A 496 61.21 6.93 0.77
CA ARG A 496 61.20 7.43 2.17
C ARG A 496 61.32 6.32 3.22
N LEU A 497 61.86 5.16 2.84
CA LEU A 497 62.16 4.04 3.76
C LEU A 497 63.58 3.47 3.57
N GLN A 498 64.48 4.22 2.94
CA GLN A 498 65.92 3.98 2.97
C GLN A 498 66.63 5.35 3.01
N GLU A 499 66.56 5.97 4.19
CA GLU A 499 67.55 6.88 4.79
C GLU A 499 67.38 6.79 6.30
#